data_AF-A0A7S0CI89-F1
#
_entry.id   AF-A0A7S0CI89-F1
#
_cell.length_a   1.000
_cell.length_b   1.000
_cell.length_c   1.000
_cell.angle_alpha   90.00
_cell.angle_beta   90.00
_cell.angle_gamma   90.00
#
_symmetry.space_group_name_H-M   'P 1'
#
loop_
_entity.id
_entity.type
_entity.pdbx_description
1 polymer ?
#
loop_
_entity_poly.entity_id
_entity_poly.type
_entity_poly.pdbx_seq_one_letter_code
_entity_poly.pdbx_strand_id
1 'polypeptide(L)'
;DLEKGLKGQLNMSQEMEDLATALKLNQWPGRNPFSKCSWEKLAWPSQKNLMPQFADMILRVDQLVRWTNDLKTPQCIWLPGLFNPNSYLTAVQQVTARKTGVALDKMSIETHVTSMWCASEIQEDAIDGTYIHGLYIQGARWPKKDDAGENFSVSGTSCAGSLCD
;
A
#
# COMPACT_ATOMS: atom_id res chain seq x y z
N ASP A 1 23.71 -6.69 -13.79
CA ASP A 1 25.07 -6.11 -13.93
C ASP A 1 25.99 -6.40 -12.76
N LEU A 2 25.59 -6.13 -11.51
CA LEU A 2 26.46 -6.38 -10.34
C LEU A 2 27.11 -7.77 -10.33
N GLU A 3 26.31 -8.83 -10.53
CA GLU A 3 26.83 -10.20 -10.60
C GLU A 3 27.87 -10.41 -11.71
N LYS A 4 27.67 -9.79 -12.88
CA LYS A 4 28.62 -9.86 -14.00
C LYS A 4 29.91 -9.11 -13.68
N GLY A 5 29.81 -7.97 -12.98
CA GLY A 5 30.97 -7.22 -12.46
C GLY A 5 31.77 -8.04 -11.46
N LEU A 6 31.11 -8.71 -10.51
CA LEU A 6 31.75 -9.59 -9.53
C LEU A 6 32.46 -10.80 -10.17
N LYS A 7 31.95 -11.29 -11.31
CA LYS A 7 32.59 -12.36 -12.11
C LYS A 7 33.71 -11.86 -13.02
N GLY A 8 34.03 -10.56 -13.03
CA GLY A 8 35.05 -9.96 -13.88
C GLY A 8 34.66 -9.84 -15.35
N GLN A 9 33.37 -10.01 -15.68
CA GLN A 9 32.87 -9.89 -17.06
C GLN A 9 32.56 -8.44 -17.45
N LEU A 10 32.45 -7.55 -16.46
CA LEU A 10 32.24 -6.11 -16.62
C LEU A 10 33.18 -5.37 -15.67
N ASN A 11 33.61 -4.18 -16.07
CA ASN A 11 34.31 -3.27 -15.17
C ASN A 11 33.34 -2.81 -14.07
N MET A 12 33.80 -2.80 -12.82
CA MET A 12 33.01 -2.30 -11.70
C MET A 12 32.84 -0.78 -11.80
N SER A 13 31.59 -0.32 -11.77
CA SER A 13 31.25 1.10 -11.65
C SER A 13 31.00 1.47 -10.18
N GLN A 14 31.02 2.77 -9.88
CA GLN A 14 30.73 3.26 -8.53
C GLN A 14 29.33 2.84 -8.05
N GLU A 15 28.32 2.86 -8.93
CA GLU A 15 26.95 2.44 -8.62
C GLU A 15 26.89 0.96 -8.22
N MET A 16 27.75 0.12 -8.80
CA MET A 16 27.82 -1.31 -8.51
C MET A 16 28.49 -1.55 -7.14
N GLU A 17 29.56 -0.82 -6.84
CA GLU A 17 30.22 -0.88 -5.52
C GLU A 17 29.32 -0.40 -4.40
N ASP A 18 28.60 0.70 -4.63
CA ASP A 18 27.60 1.23 -3.72
C ASP A 18 26.47 0.24 -3.45
N LEU A 19 25.95 -0.38 -4.52
CA LEU A 19 24.93 -1.43 -4.42
C LEU A 19 25.46 -2.62 -3.61
N ALA A 20 26.66 -3.11 -3.90
CA ALA A 20 27.28 -4.21 -3.16
C ALA A 20 27.43 -3.88 -1.68
N THR A 21 27.82 -2.64 -1.36
CA THR A 21 27.95 -2.16 0.02
C THR A 21 26.61 -2.13 0.73
N ALA A 22 25.55 -1.58 0.09
CA ALA A 22 24.20 -1.55 0.66
C ALA A 22 23.66 -2.96 0.93
N LEU A 23 23.82 -3.88 -0.02
CA LEU A 23 23.43 -5.29 0.13
C LEU A 23 24.17 -5.95 1.31
N LYS A 24 25.49 -5.73 1.42
CA LYS A 24 26.31 -6.27 2.51
C LYS A 24 25.86 -5.75 3.89
N LEU A 25 25.40 -4.50 3.95
CA LEU A 25 24.93 -3.85 5.18
C LEU A 25 23.44 -4.13 5.47
N ASN A 26 22.74 -4.93 4.66
CA ASN A 26 21.30 -5.16 4.75
C ASN A 26 20.48 -3.85 4.71
N GLN A 27 20.94 -2.87 3.93
CA GLN A 27 20.30 -1.57 3.79
C GLN A 27 19.70 -1.40 2.39
N TRP A 28 18.62 -0.64 2.31
CA TRP A 28 18.05 -0.25 1.02
C TRP A 28 19.05 0.63 0.25
N PRO A 29 19.35 0.32 -1.03
CA PRO A 29 20.29 1.11 -1.82
C PRO A 29 19.82 2.56 -1.97
N GLY A 30 20.70 3.51 -1.68
CA GLY A 30 20.40 4.94 -1.75
C GLY A 30 20.07 5.61 -0.42
N ARG A 31 20.14 4.89 0.70
CA ARG A 31 20.05 5.50 2.04
C ARG A 31 21.22 6.42 2.39
N ASN A 32 22.41 6.10 1.88
CA ASN A 32 23.54 7.02 1.94
C ASN A 32 23.34 8.11 0.89
N PRO A 33 23.20 9.40 1.27
CA PRO A 33 22.99 10.50 0.32
C PRO A 33 24.12 10.68 -0.69
N PHE A 34 25.32 10.18 -0.37
CA PHE A 34 26.49 10.22 -1.24
C PHE A 34 26.55 9.05 -2.22
N SER A 35 25.66 8.07 -2.09
CA SER A 35 25.61 6.93 -2.99
C SER A 35 25.02 7.32 -4.34
N LYS A 36 25.68 6.87 -5.42
CA LYS A 36 25.16 6.97 -6.78
C LYS A 36 24.05 5.94 -7.05
N CYS A 37 24.04 4.83 -6.32
CA CYS A 37 22.93 3.87 -6.38
C CYS A 37 21.74 4.40 -5.56
N SER A 38 20.70 4.92 -6.23
CA SER A 38 19.59 5.64 -5.56
C SER A 38 18.23 4.95 -5.72
N TRP A 39 18.07 3.70 -5.28
CA TRP A 39 16.74 3.05 -5.30
C TRP A 39 15.76 3.77 -4.36
N GLU A 40 16.25 4.35 -3.27
CA GLU A 40 15.45 5.15 -2.32
C GLU A 40 14.66 6.27 -3.01
N LYS A 41 15.21 6.91 -4.06
CA LYS A 41 14.52 8.00 -4.80
C LYS A 41 13.26 7.54 -5.53
N LEU A 42 13.20 6.26 -5.87
CA LEU A 42 12.09 5.63 -6.57
C LEU A 42 11.16 4.87 -5.61
N ALA A 43 11.56 4.74 -4.35
CA ALA A 43 10.82 4.02 -3.34
C ALA A 43 10.03 4.99 -2.45
N TRP A 44 9.05 4.43 -1.75
CA TRP A 44 8.41 5.15 -0.65
C TRP A 44 9.38 5.26 0.53
N PRO A 45 9.46 6.41 1.23
CA PRO A 45 10.29 6.56 2.42
C PRO A 45 9.97 5.48 3.46
N SER A 46 10.93 4.61 3.74
CA SER A 46 10.75 3.49 4.66
C SER A 46 11.97 3.36 5.55
N GLN A 47 11.74 3.02 6.81
CA GLN A 47 12.81 2.70 7.77
C GLN A 47 13.14 1.20 7.82
N LYS A 48 12.42 0.36 7.06
CA LYS A 48 12.64 -1.09 7.02
C LYS A 48 14.02 -1.46 6.48
N ASN A 49 14.63 -2.53 6.96
CA ASN A 49 15.86 -3.05 6.34
C ASN A 49 15.58 -3.61 4.94
N LEU A 50 16.64 -3.95 4.20
CA LEU A 50 16.55 -4.42 2.82
C LEU A 50 15.54 -5.56 2.65
N MET A 51 15.64 -6.62 3.46
CA MET A 51 14.81 -7.82 3.29
C MET A 51 13.30 -7.55 3.44
N PRO A 52 12.80 -6.93 4.53
CA PRO A 52 11.38 -6.60 4.64
C PRO A 52 10.89 -5.59 3.58
N GLN A 53 11.72 -4.61 3.23
CA GLN A 53 11.35 -3.62 2.21
C GLN A 53 11.28 -4.24 0.81
N PHE A 54 12.15 -5.21 0.50
CA PHE A 54 12.11 -5.97 -0.73
C PHE A 54 10.88 -6.88 -0.81
N ALA A 55 10.49 -7.52 0.30
CA ALA A 55 9.26 -8.30 0.36
C ALA A 55 8.02 -7.42 0.10
N ASP A 56 7.94 -6.24 0.72
CA ASP A 56 6.89 -5.26 0.43
C ASP A 56 6.89 -4.85 -1.04
N MET A 57 8.06 -4.60 -1.63
CA MET A 57 8.19 -4.21 -3.04
C MET A 57 7.59 -5.27 -3.98
N ILE A 58 7.85 -6.55 -3.72
CA ILE A 58 7.27 -7.66 -4.49
C ILE A 58 5.74 -7.60 -4.44
N LEU A 59 5.16 -7.42 -3.24
CA LEU A 59 3.71 -7.34 -3.06
C LEU A 59 3.11 -6.13 -3.79
N ARG A 60 3.81 -4.98 -3.81
CA ARG A 60 3.37 -3.78 -4.54
C ARG A 60 3.34 -4.02 -6.04
N VAL A 61 4.38 -4.67 -6.58
CA VAL A 61 4.47 -5.02 -7.99
C VAL A 61 3.36 -6.01 -8.35
N ASP A 62 3.14 -7.04 -7.55
CA ASP A 62 2.08 -8.03 -7.77
C ASP A 62 0.68 -7.37 -7.79
N GLN A 63 0.38 -6.48 -6.84
CA GLN A 63 -0.87 -5.72 -6.84
C GLN A 63 -1.03 -4.90 -8.14
N LEU A 64 0.02 -4.18 -8.55
CA LEU A 64 -0.02 -3.35 -9.75
C LEU A 64 -0.21 -4.20 -11.00
N VAL A 65 0.54 -5.30 -11.13
CA VAL A 65 0.46 -6.21 -12.28
C VAL A 65 -0.93 -6.80 -12.41
N ARG A 66 -1.51 -7.32 -11.31
CA ARG A 66 -2.88 -7.85 -11.30
C ARG A 66 -3.89 -6.80 -11.75
N TRP A 67 -3.80 -5.60 -11.17
CA TRP A 67 -4.70 -4.50 -11.53
C TRP A 67 -4.58 -4.11 -13.01
N THR A 68 -3.35 -4.01 -13.54
CA THR A 68 -3.15 -3.67 -14.95
C THR A 68 -3.58 -4.77 -15.93
N ASN A 69 -3.54 -6.04 -15.52
CA ASN A 69 -3.97 -7.15 -16.35
C ASN A 69 -5.50 -7.23 -16.46
N ASP A 70 -6.19 -7.11 -15.32
CA ASP A 70 -7.65 -7.26 -15.28
C ASP A 70 -8.37 -5.97 -15.70
N LEU A 71 -7.68 -4.82 -15.64
CA LEU A 71 -8.21 -3.46 -15.87
C LEU A 71 -9.49 -3.15 -15.08
N LYS A 72 -9.74 -3.92 -14.01
CA LYS A 72 -10.82 -3.73 -13.06
C LYS A 72 -10.21 -3.28 -11.74
N THR A 73 -10.81 -2.27 -11.10
CA THR A 73 -10.44 -1.88 -9.74
C THR A 73 -10.57 -3.08 -8.80
N PRO A 74 -9.52 -3.42 -8.02
CA PRO A 74 -9.61 -4.48 -7.03
C PRO A 74 -10.74 -4.22 -6.02
N GLN A 75 -11.45 -5.28 -5.62
CA GLN A 75 -12.53 -5.18 -4.62
C GLN A 75 -12.02 -4.63 -3.29
N CYS A 76 -10.81 -5.05 -2.91
CA CYS A 76 -10.10 -4.56 -1.73
C CYS A 76 -8.66 -4.24 -2.11
N ILE A 77 -8.21 -3.03 -1.81
CA ILE A 77 -6.88 -2.56 -2.20
C ILE A 77 -5.94 -2.44 -1.00
N TRP A 78 -4.68 -2.84 -1.18
CA TRP A 78 -3.64 -2.56 -0.20
C TRP A 78 -3.23 -1.09 -0.34
N LEU A 79 -3.90 -0.22 0.42
CA LEU A 79 -3.74 1.24 0.29
C LEU A 79 -2.28 1.69 0.52
N PRO A 80 -1.54 1.22 1.54
CA PRO A 80 -0.12 1.53 1.72
C PRO A 80 0.81 0.89 0.67
N GLY A 81 0.28 0.00 -0.16
CA GLY A 81 1.00 -0.57 -1.31
C GLY A 81 1.08 0.40 -2.49
N LEU A 82 0.23 1.43 -2.52
CA LEU A 82 0.24 2.43 -3.59
C LEU A 82 1.41 3.40 -3.44
N PHE A 83 1.95 3.84 -4.58
CA PHE A 83 2.99 4.87 -4.60
C PHE A 83 2.45 6.24 -4.15
N ASN A 84 1.21 6.57 -4.53
CA ASN A 84 0.51 7.76 -4.09
C ASN A 84 -0.94 7.42 -3.66
N PRO A 85 -1.15 7.08 -2.38
CA PRO A 85 -2.49 6.76 -1.85
C PRO A 85 -3.50 7.90 -1.98
N ASN A 86 -3.04 9.16 -1.86
CA ASN A 86 -3.93 10.33 -1.93
C ASN A 86 -4.56 10.47 -3.32
N SER A 87 -3.79 10.24 -4.40
CA SER A 87 -4.35 10.24 -5.76
C SER A 87 -5.44 9.20 -5.95
N TYR A 88 -5.29 8.03 -5.33
CA TYR A 88 -6.33 7.00 -5.38
C TYR A 88 -7.59 7.44 -4.63
N LEU A 89 -7.45 8.00 -3.43
CA LEU A 89 -8.56 8.54 -2.65
C LEU A 89 -9.30 9.66 -3.41
N THR A 90 -8.58 10.56 -4.08
CA THR A 90 -9.17 11.57 -4.96
C THR A 90 -9.91 10.95 -6.14
N ALA A 91 -9.37 9.89 -6.75
CA ALA A 91 -10.05 9.18 -7.83
C ALA A 91 -11.36 8.54 -7.35
N VAL A 92 -11.37 7.94 -6.15
CA VAL A 92 -12.59 7.42 -5.52
C VAL A 92 -13.61 8.54 -5.31
N GLN A 93 -13.20 9.68 -4.74
CA GLN A 93 -14.09 10.85 -4.59
C GLN A 93 -14.66 11.33 -5.93
N GLN A 94 -13.87 11.37 -7.00
CA GLN A 94 -14.33 11.75 -8.33
C GLN A 94 -15.35 10.77 -8.90
N VAL A 95 -15.15 9.47 -8.71
CA VAL A 95 -16.09 8.43 -9.14
C VAL A 95 -17.40 8.55 -8.35
N THR A 96 -17.32 8.69 -7.03
CA THR A 96 -18.49 8.88 -6.16
C THR A 96 -19.24 10.18 -6.49
N ALA A 97 -18.54 11.28 -6.75
CA ALA A 97 -19.14 12.55 -7.16
C ALA A 97 -19.92 12.43 -8.45
N ARG A 98 -19.37 11.74 -9.46
CA ARG A 98 -20.08 11.46 -10.71
C ARG A 98 -21.32 10.58 -10.51
N LYS A 99 -21.25 9.59 -9.62
CA LYS A 99 -22.37 8.67 -9.32
C LYS A 99 -23.51 9.37 -8.57
N THR A 100 -23.19 10.27 -7.65
CA THR A 100 -24.15 10.95 -6.76
C THR A 100 -24.64 12.30 -7.30
N GLY A 101 -23.91 12.90 -8.24
CA GLY A 101 -24.18 14.24 -8.76
C GLY A 101 -23.78 15.37 -7.81
N VAL A 102 -23.13 15.07 -6.69
CA VAL A 102 -22.62 16.07 -5.73
C VAL A 102 -21.28 16.60 -6.21
N ALA A 103 -21.07 17.91 -6.08
CA ALA A 103 -19.84 18.57 -6.49
C ALA A 103 -18.63 18.10 -5.64
N LEU A 104 -17.47 17.93 -6.28
CA LEU A 104 -16.27 17.34 -5.66
C LEU A 104 -15.76 18.15 -4.44
N ASP A 105 -15.92 19.47 -4.46
CA ASP A 105 -15.56 20.39 -3.39
C ASP A 105 -16.41 20.21 -2.12
N LYS A 106 -17.56 19.54 -2.23
CA LYS A 106 -18.45 19.22 -1.12
C LYS A 106 -18.27 17.79 -0.59
N MET A 107 -17.33 17.04 -1.15
CA MET A 107 -17.08 15.65 -0.74
C MET A 107 -16.00 15.58 0.34
N SER A 108 -16.25 14.78 1.38
CA SER A 108 -15.27 14.33 2.36
C SER A 108 -15.08 12.82 2.26
N ILE A 109 -13.98 12.32 2.81
CA ILE A 109 -13.74 10.88 2.96
C ILE A 109 -13.94 10.53 4.42
N GLU A 110 -14.76 9.53 4.68
CA GLU A 110 -14.96 8.93 5.99
C GLU A 110 -14.47 7.48 5.95
N THR A 111 -13.95 6.98 7.07
CA THR A 111 -13.43 5.62 7.19
C THR A 111 -14.25 4.87 8.22
N HIS A 112 -14.74 3.70 7.85
CA HIS A 112 -15.51 2.81 8.73
C HIS A 112 -14.86 1.43 8.76
N VAL A 113 -14.83 0.82 9.95
CA VAL A 113 -14.30 -0.52 10.14
C VAL A 113 -15.37 -1.54 9.77
N THR A 114 -15.07 -2.41 8.82
CA THR A 114 -16.00 -3.47 8.38
C THR A 114 -16.04 -4.62 9.38
N SER A 115 -17.16 -5.35 9.42
CA SER A 115 -17.25 -6.63 10.16
C SER A 115 -16.43 -7.76 9.52
N MET A 116 -15.99 -7.57 8.27
CA MET A 116 -15.08 -8.47 7.55
C MET A 116 -13.65 -8.32 8.07
N TRP A 117 -13.01 -9.44 8.40
CA TRP A 117 -11.69 -9.43 9.02
C TRP A 117 -10.53 -9.51 8.02
N CYS A 118 -10.75 -10.19 6.89
CA CYS A 118 -9.72 -10.36 5.87
C CYS A 118 -10.22 -10.00 4.48
N ALA A 119 -9.31 -9.58 3.60
CA ALA A 119 -9.65 -9.18 2.24
C ALA A 119 -10.30 -10.30 1.42
N SER A 120 -10.05 -11.57 1.75
CA SER A 120 -10.68 -12.72 1.09
C SER A 120 -12.14 -12.96 1.49
N GLU A 121 -12.64 -12.34 2.55
CA GLU A 121 -14.07 -12.37 2.91
C GLU A 121 -14.92 -11.44 2.03
N ILE A 122 -14.28 -10.51 1.31
CA ILE A 122 -14.95 -9.56 0.43
C ILE A 122 -15.31 -10.27 -0.88
N GLN A 123 -16.62 -10.38 -1.15
CA GLN A 123 -17.13 -11.02 -2.37
C GLN A 123 -17.68 -10.01 -3.38
N GLU A 124 -18.11 -8.85 -2.92
CA GLU A 124 -18.77 -7.83 -3.73
C GLU A 124 -18.02 -6.50 -3.67
N ASP A 125 -18.18 -5.69 -4.72
CA ASP A 125 -17.69 -4.33 -4.75
C ASP A 125 -18.46 -3.47 -3.72
N ALA A 126 -17.78 -2.50 -3.10
CA ALA A 126 -18.44 -1.57 -2.18
C ALA A 126 -19.52 -0.77 -2.91
N ILE A 127 -20.70 -0.64 -2.29
CA ILE A 127 -21.83 0.11 -2.86
C ILE A 127 -21.47 1.61 -2.96
N ASP A 128 -20.77 2.13 -1.95
CA ASP A 128 -20.20 3.47 -1.94
C ASP A 128 -18.78 3.42 -1.36
N GLY A 129 -17.86 4.13 -2.00
CA GLY A 129 -16.43 4.10 -1.68
C GLY A 129 -15.71 2.83 -2.17
N THR A 130 -14.78 2.35 -1.36
CA THR A 130 -13.92 1.20 -1.68
C THR A 130 -13.43 0.52 -0.41
N TYR A 131 -13.17 -0.79 -0.47
CA TYR A 131 -12.52 -1.51 0.63
C TYR A 131 -11.01 -1.36 0.56
N ILE A 132 -10.39 -1.14 1.72
CA ILE A 132 -8.95 -1.02 1.85
C ILE A 132 -8.45 -1.94 2.95
N HIS A 133 -7.18 -2.34 2.85
CA HIS A 133 -6.52 -3.09 3.92
C HIS A 133 -5.07 -2.66 4.11
N GLY A 134 -4.45 -3.22 5.16
CA GLY A 134 -3.02 -3.03 5.48
C GLY A 134 -2.70 -1.75 6.25
N LEU A 135 -3.72 -1.07 6.79
CA LEU A 135 -3.54 0.06 7.69
C LEU A 135 -3.08 -0.41 9.08
N TYR A 136 -2.15 0.35 9.65
CA TYR A 136 -1.70 0.19 11.03
C TYR A 136 -2.25 1.35 11.85
N ILE A 137 -2.58 1.06 13.10
CA ILE A 137 -2.97 2.05 14.10
C ILE A 137 -1.96 2.01 15.24
N GLN A 138 -1.62 3.18 15.78
CA GLN A 138 -0.70 3.31 16.90
C GLN A 138 -1.48 3.77 18.14
N GLY A 139 -1.26 3.09 19.27
CA GLY A 139 -1.96 3.42 20.53
C GLY A 139 -3.40 2.91 20.61
N ALA A 140 -3.81 2.04 19.69
CA ALA A 140 -5.08 1.34 19.68
C ALA A 140 -4.93 0.03 18.89
N ARG A 141 -6.01 -0.74 18.74
CA ARG A 141 -6.06 -1.92 17.86
C ARG A 141 -7.36 -2.00 17.07
N TRP A 142 -7.32 -2.72 15.95
CA TRP A 142 -8.54 -3.13 15.26
C TRP A 142 -9.30 -4.17 16.11
N PRO A 143 -10.61 -3.99 16.35
CA PRO A 143 -11.39 -4.91 17.16
C PRO A 143 -11.61 -6.23 16.44
N LYS A 144 -11.46 -7.35 17.16
CA LYS A 144 -11.80 -8.68 16.63
C LYS A 144 -13.32 -8.83 16.59
N LYS A 145 -13.83 -9.79 15.82
CA LYS A 145 -15.27 -10.05 15.67
C LYS A 145 -16.03 -10.15 17.00
N ASP A 146 -15.41 -10.75 18.01
CA ASP A 146 -16.01 -10.91 19.35
C ASP A 146 -16.03 -9.61 20.17
N ASP A 147 -15.15 -8.65 19.86
CA ASP A 147 -14.96 -7.38 20.58
C ASP A 147 -15.56 -6.17 19.83
N ALA A 148 -16.08 -6.36 18.61
CA ALA A 148 -16.42 -5.27 17.69
C ALA A 148 -17.66 -4.43 18.09
N GLY A 149 -18.33 -4.81 19.17
CA GLY A 149 -19.51 -4.10 19.67
C GLY A 149 -20.74 -4.28 18.78
N GLU A 150 -21.63 -3.29 18.77
CA GLU A 150 -22.85 -3.33 17.98
C GLU A 150 -22.57 -3.05 16.49
N ASN A 151 -23.18 -3.85 15.62
CA ASN A 151 -23.09 -3.66 14.17
C ASN A 151 -23.95 -2.47 13.72
N PHE A 152 -23.42 -1.67 12.81
CA PHE A 152 -24.17 -0.63 12.09
C PHE A 152 -23.99 -0.80 10.58
N SER A 153 -24.90 -0.23 9.79
CA SER A 153 -24.85 -0.31 8.33
C SER A 153 -24.41 1.03 7.74
N VAL A 154 -23.37 1.01 6.91
CA VAL A 154 -22.95 2.16 6.11
C VAL A 154 -23.19 1.83 4.64
N SER A 155 -24.18 2.48 4.04
CA SER A 155 -24.54 2.29 2.63
C SER A 155 -24.75 0.81 2.23
N GLY A 156 -25.28 -0.01 3.14
CA GLY A 156 -25.53 -1.44 2.94
C GLY A 156 -24.38 -2.36 3.38
N THR A 157 -23.24 -1.82 3.78
CA THR A 157 -22.10 -2.58 4.32
C THR A 157 -22.21 -2.71 5.83
N SER A 158 -22.10 -3.93 6.35
CA SER A 158 -22.06 -4.15 7.80
C SER A 158 -20.70 -3.75 8.37
N CYS A 159 -20.72 -2.69 9.18
CA CYS A 159 -19.59 -2.13 9.89
C CYS A 159 -19.71 -2.45 11.38
N ALA A 160 -18.58 -2.73 12.00
CA ALA A 160 -18.47 -3.05 13.41
C ALA A 160 -17.08 -2.66 13.88
N GLY A 161 -17.00 -2.03 15.04
CA GLY A 161 -15.73 -1.67 15.65
C GLY A 161 -15.65 -0.22 16.08
N SER A 162 -15.41 -0.03 17.36
CA SER A 162 -14.84 1.19 17.91
C SER A 162 -13.31 1.05 17.98
N LEU A 163 -12.62 2.19 18.07
CA LEU A 163 -11.22 2.17 18.48
C LEU A 163 -11.17 1.66 19.92
N CYS A 164 -10.54 0.49 20.12
CA CYS A 164 -10.25 0.00 21.46
C CYS A 164 -8.93 0.59 21.94
N ASP A 165 -8.91 1.06 23.19
CA ASP A 165 -7.69 1.45 23.91
C ASP A 165 -6.68 0.27 24.01
#